data_AF-A0AAW2P010-F1
#
_entry.id   AF-A0AAW2P010-F1
#
_cell.length_a   1.000
_cell.length_b   1.000
_cell.length_c   1.000
_cell.angle_alpha   90.00
_cell.angle_beta   90.00
_cell.angle_gamma   90.00
#
_symmetry.space_group_name_H-M   'P 1'
#
loop_
_entity.id
_entity.type
_entity.pdbx_description
1 polymer ?
#
loop_
_entity_poly.entity_id
_entity_poly.type
_entity_poly.pdbx_seq_one_letter_code
_entity_poly.pdbx_strand_id
1 'polypeptide(L)'
;MVKFPGGKRMPMKVQNLRGKYVDSFDNIWKDMKVLLLEKVYVVNVLGYIAYNFVIGAYSYWGPKAGYNIYHMIICSGVLQQYVEIFGTVAGGLVLDHMTSTISNAFKLLSFATFIGAIFCFAAFCFKSLYVFLALFSIGELLVFATQAPVNFVCLHSVKPSLRPLSMAISTVSIHIFGDVPSSPLVGLLQDHVNNWRATALILTSVLFLAAAIWSFLNSVDRYNEDSENPVTPLLEEKA
;
A
#
# COMPACT_ATOMS: atom_id res chain seq x y z
N MET A 1 37.33 -20.51 -5.58
CA MET A 1 37.15 -21.68 -6.46
C MET A 1 36.49 -22.81 -5.66
N VAL A 2 35.19 -23.08 -5.86
CA VAL A 2 34.42 -24.01 -5.01
C VAL A 2 34.39 -25.40 -5.64
N LYS A 3 34.86 -26.42 -4.90
CA LYS A 3 34.88 -27.84 -5.32
C LYS A 3 33.66 -28.57 -4.74
N PHE A 4 33.10 -29.54 -5.47
CA PHE A 4 32.13 -30.48 -4.92
C PHE A 4 32.78 -31.39 -3.86
N PRO A 5 32.00 -32.02 -2.95
CA PRO A 5 32.49 -33.13 -2.15
C PRO A 5 32.92 -34.23 -3.13
N GLY A 6 34.23 -34.51 -3.21
CA GLY A 6 34.81 -35.41 -4.22
C GLY A 6 35.76 -34.78 -5.24
N GLY A 7 36.15 -33.50 -5.09
CA GLY A 7 37.30 -32.93 -5.79
C GLY A 7 37.12 -32.63 -7.29
N LYS A 8 35.99 -33.01 -7.90
CA LYS A 8 35.65 -32.67 -9.30
C LYS A 8 35.34 -31.17 -9.42
N ARG A 9 36.00 -30.51 -10.38
CA ARG A 9 35.74 -29.10 -10.75
C ARG A 9 34.30 -28.97 -11.26
N MET A 10 33.56 -27.98 -10.77
CA MET A 10 32.25 -27.63 -11.33
C MET A 10 32.38 -27.35 -12.84
N PRO A 11 31.46 -27.84 -13.69
CA PRO A 11 31.49 -27.54 -15.12
C PRO A 11 31.36 -26.03 -15.34
N MET A 12 32.11 -25.48 -16.30
CA MET A 12 32.26 -24.04 -16.55
C MET A 12 30.91 -23.32 -16.74
N LYS A 13 29.93 -24.00 -17.35
CA LYS A 13 28.54 -23.52 -17.53
C LYS A 13 27.83 -23.26 -16.20
N VAL A 14 28.05 -24.10 -15.19
CA VAL A 14 27.48 -23.96 -13.84
C VAL A 14 28.20 -22.87 -13.04
N GLN A 15 29.50 -22.69 -13.24
CA GLN A 15 30.25 -21.58 -12.63
C GLN A 15 29.79 -20.22 -13.19
N ASN A 16 29.59 -20.11 -14.51
CA ASN A 16 29.08 -18.89 -15.15
C ASN A 16 27.63 -18.58 -14.77
N LEU A 17 26.77 -19.60 -14.66
CA LEU A 17 25.41 -19.42 -14.16
C LEU A 17 25.43 -18.91 -12.72
N ARG A 18 26.20 -19.56 -11.84
CA ARG A 18 26.34 -19.15 -10.44
C ARG A 18 26.88 -17.72 -10.30
N GLY A 19 27.87 -17.33 -11.11
CA GLY A 19 28.37 -15.94 -11.17
C GLY A 19 27.26 -14.95 -11.52
N LYS A 20 26.53 -15.21 -12.62
CA LYS A 20 25.39 -14.38 -13.03
C LYS A 20 24.30 -14.26 -11.98
N TYR A 21 23.99 -15.34 -11.25
CA TYR A 21 23.00 -15.30 -10.17
C TYR A 21 23.48 -14.46 -8.99
N VAL A 22 24.74 -14.63 -8.55
CA VAL A 22 25.31 -13.85 -7.44
C VAL A 22 25.36 -12.37 -7.79
N ASP A 23 25.82 -12.02 -9.01
CA ASP A 23 25.84 -10.64 -9.49
C ASP A 23 24.44 -10.04 -9.56
N SER A 24 23.44 -10.84 -9.96
CA SER A 24 22.02 -10.44 -9.97
C SER A 24 21.48 -10.18 -8.56
N PHE A 25 21.81 -11.04 -7.58
CA PHE A 25 21.40 -10.85 -6.18
C PHE A 25 22.05 -9.60 -5.56
N ASP A 26 23.32 -9.36 -5.83
CA ASP A 26 24.02 -8.17 -5.34
C ASP A 26 23.43 -6.88 -5.94
N ASN A 27 22.96 -6.93 -7.19
CA ASN A 27 22.26 -5.83 -7.83
C ASN A 27 20.87 -5.61 -7.22
N ILE A 28 20.08 -6.66 -6.98
CA ILE A 28 18.78 -6.57 -6.31
C ILE A 28 18.93 -5.98 -4.90
N TRP A 29 19.96 -6.40 -4.14
CA TRP A 29 20.20 -5.89 -2.80
C TRP A 29 20.54 -4.39 -2.79
N LYS A 30 21.34 -3.94 -3.76
CA LYS A 30 21.63 -2.51 -3.96
C LYS A 30 20.35 -1.75 -4.31
N ASP A 31 19.55 -2.27 -5.23
CA ASP A 31 18.28 -1.68 -5.64
C ASP A 31 17.28 -1.58 -4.47
N MET A 32 17.20 -2.61 -3.62
CA MET A 32 16.40 -2.58 -2.39
C MET A 32 16.87 -1.48 -1.44
N LYS A 33 18.18 -1.31 -1.25
CA LYS A 33 18.71 -0.22 -0.42
C LYS A 33 18.34 1.15 -0.98
N VAL A 34 18.37 1.32 -2.30
CA VAL A 34 17.94 2.57 -2.94
C VAL A 34 16.47 2.85 -2.61
N LEU A 35 15.60 1.85 -2.72
CA LEU A 35 14.18 2.00 -2.38
C LEU A 35 13.96 2.36 -0.91
N LEU A 36 14.65 1.69 0.02
CA LEU A 36 14.51 1.94 1.46
C LEU A 36 15.11 3.29 1.92
N LEU A 37 15.91 3.94 1.07
CA LEU A 37 16.44 5.28 1.32
C LEU A 37 15.58 6.37 0.65
N GLU A 38 14.69 6.00 -0.27
CA GLU A 38 13.78 6.93 -0.92
C GLU A 38 12.64 7.31 0.02
N LYS A 39 12.71 8.52 0.58
CA LYS A 39 11.82 8.98 1.64
C LYS A 39 10.36 8.96 1.21
N VAL A 40 10.09 9.34 -0.04
CA VAL A 40 8.73 9.38 -0.59
C VAL A 40 8.14 7.97 -0.63
N TYR A 41 8.93 7.01 -1.12
CA TYR A 41 8.54 5.60 -1.19
C TYR A 41 8.30 5.02 0.21
N VAL A 42 9.23 5.23 1.15
CA VAL A 42 9.13 4.67 2.50
C VAL A 42 7.89 5.19 3.23
N VAL A 43 7.62 6.49 3.20
CA VAL A 43 6.42 7.03 3.86
C VAL A 43 5.13 6.54 3.20
N ASN A 44 5.12 6.43 1.87
CA ASN A 44 3.99 5.84 1.15
C ASN A 44 3.71 4.41 1.63
N VAL A 45 4.74 3.57 1.71
CA VAL A 45 4.64 2.17 2.15
C VAL A 45 4.24 2.08 3.63
N LEU A 46 4.77 2.93 4.52
CA LEU A 46 4.38 2.93 5.93
C LEU A 46 2.90 3.29 6.13
N GLY A 47 2.41 4.30 5.42
CA GLY A 47 0.98 4.63 5.42
C GLY A 47 0.14 3.47 4.87
N TYR A 48 0.63 2.82 3.81
CA TYR A 48 -0.06 1.70 3.19
C TYR A 48 -0.09 0.42 4.05
N ILE A 49 0.94 0.19 4.88
CA ILE A 49 0.95 -0.87 5.90
C ILE A 49 -0.13 -0.60 6.95
N ALA A 50 -0.17 0.61 7.51
CA ALA A 50 -1.17 0.99 8.51
C ALA A 50 -2.60 0.91 7.96
N TYR A 51 -2.79 1.33 6.71
CA TYR A 51 -4.03 1.19 5.97
C TYR A 51 -4.43 -0.29 5.82
N ASN A 52 -3.55 -1.15 5.28
CA ASN A 52 -3.86 -2.56 5.04
C ASN A 52 -4.02 -3.37 6.33
N PHE A 53 -3.43 -2.92 7.44
CA PHE A 53 -3.72 -3.49 8.75
C PHE A 53 -5.22 -3.44 9.06
N VAL A 54 -5.89 -2.33 8.74
CA VAL A 54 -7.34 -2.19 8.96
C VAL A 54 -8.13 -3.01 7.94
N ILE A 55 -7.81 -2.89 6.65
CA ILE A 55 -8.53 -3.59 5.58
C ILE A 55 -8.42 -5.11 5.72
N GLY A 56 -7.25 -5.64 6.06
CA GLY A 56 -7.03 -7.07 6.29
C GLY A 56 -7.92 -7.60 7.42
N ALA A 57 -7.92 -6.91 8.56
CA ALA A 57 -8.75 -7.30 9.70
C ALA A 57 -10.26 -7.12 9.44
N TYR A 58 -10.67 -6.10 8.68
CA TYR A 58 -12.06 -5.96 8.23
C TYR A 58 -12.49 -7.11 7.33
N SER A 59 -11.65 -7.51 6.37
CA SER A 59 -11.95 -8.61 5.47
C SER A 59 -12.15 -9.94 6.23
N TYR A 60 -11.29 -10.22 7.21
CA TYR A 60 -11.36 -11.45 7.99
C TYR A 60 -12.47 -11.43 9.05
N TRP A 61 -12.54 -10.39 9.89
CA TRP A 61 -13.47 -10.33 11.03
C TRP A 61 -14.80 -9.65 10.72
N GLY A 62 -14.90 -8.92 9.62
CA GLY A 62 -16.08 -8.13 9.23
C GLY A 62 -17.40 -8.89 9.32
N PRO A 63 -17.53 -10.11 8.73
CA PRO A 63 -18.77 -10.89 8.84
C PRO A 63 -19.13 -11.24 10.29
N LYS A 64 -18.14 -11.63 11.10
CA LYS A 64 -18.36 -12.00 12.50
C LYS A 64 -18.71 -10.79 13.36
N ALA A 65 -17.99 -9.67 13.19
CA ALA A 65 -18.27 -8.42 13.88
C ALA A 65 -19.66 -7.89 13.48
N GLY A 66 -19.97 -7.84 12.18
CA GLY A 66 -21.27 -7.41 11.67
C GLY A 66 -22.44 -8.23 12.22
N TYR A 67 -22.29 -9.56 12.29
CA TYR A 67 -23.29 -10.43 12.90
C TYR A 67 -23.45 -10.16 14.40
N ASN A 68 -22.36 -10.03 15.16
CA ASN A 68 -22.44 -9.81 16.61
C ASN A 68 -22.94 -8.41 16.99
N ILE A 69 -22.71 -7.41 16.14
CA ILE A 69 -23.08 -6.01 16.40
C ILE A 69 -24.51 -5.72 15.92
N TYR A 70 -24.88 -6.22 14.74
CA TYR A 70 -26.10 -5.84 14.01
C TYR A 70 -26.96 -7.03 13.54
N HIS A 71 -26.60 -8.28 13.87
CA HIS A 71 -27.28 -9.50 13.41
C HIS A 71 -27.40 -9.64 11.88
N MET A 72 -26.38 -9.14 11.17
CA MET A 72 -26.29 -9.22 9.71
C MET A 72 -25.86 -10.61 9.26
N ILE A 73 -26.61 -11.23 8.36
CA ILE A 73 -26.36 -12.63 7.96
C ILE A 73 -25.45 -12.71 6.73
N ILE A 74 -25.75 -12.13 5.56
CA ILE A 74 -24.88 -12.29 4.35
C ILE A 74 -24.99 -11.11 3.34
N CYS A 75 -26.13 -10.40 3.27
CA CYS A 75 -26.46 -9.57 2.12
C CYS A 75 -25.64 -8.27 1.94
N SER A 76 -24.89 -7.82 2.95
CA SER A 76 -24.06 -6.61 2.84
C SER A 76 -22.74 -6.84 2.11
N GLY A 77 -22.13 -8.04 2.14
CA GLY A 77 -20.81 -8.23 1.53
C GLY A 77 -20.77 -7.86 0.03
N VAL A 78 -21.88 -8.11 -0.68
CA VAL A 78 -22.04 -7.79 -2.11
C VAL A 78 -22.06 -6.27 -2.35
N LEU A 79 -22.79 -5.50 -1.54
CA LEU A 79 -22.84 -4.04 -1.67
C LEU A 79 -21.44 -3.45 -1.45
N GLN A 80 -20.74 -3.94 -0.43
CA GLN A 80 -19.41 -3.48 -0.06
C GLN A 80 -18.41 -3.75 -1.19
N GLN A 81 -18.45 -4.94 -1.81
CA GLN A 81 -17.62 -5.25 -2.97
C GLN A 81 -17.78 -4.23 -4.12
N TYR A 82 -19.01 -3.80 -4.42
CA TYR A 82 -19.22 -2.77 -5.45
C TYR A 82 -18.66 -1.42 -5.02
N VAL A 83 -18.88 -1.02 -3.76
CA VAL A 83 -18.36 0.23 -3.19
C VAL A 83 -16.83 0.30 -3.31
N GLU A 84 -16.13 -0.79 -3.04
CA GLU A 84 -14.67 -0.89 -3.15
C GLU A 84 -14.17 -0.67 -4.59
N ILE A 85 -14.84 -1.29 -5.57
CA ILE A 85 -14.52 -1.13 -6.99
C ILE A 85 -14.74 0.32 -7.41
N PHE A 86 -15.89 0.91 -7.07
CA PHE A 86 -16.20 2.30 -7.41
C PHE A 86 -15.25 3.27 -6.72
N GLY A 87 -14.90 3.04 -5.45
CA GLY A 87 -13.91 3.83 -4.72
C GLY A 87 -12.56 3.83 -5.42
N THR A 88 -12.05 2.64 -5.77
CA THR A 88 -10.76 2.48 -6.46
C THR A 88 -10.72 3.24 -7.79
N VAL A 89 -11.77 3.11 -8.61
CA VAL A 89 -11.87 3.82 -9.90
C VAL A 89 -11.97 5.33 -9.69
N ALA A 90 -12.83 5.78 -8.76
CA ALA A 90 -13.00 7.19 -8.45
C ALA A 90 -11.70 7.83 -7.96
N GLY A 91 -10.91 7.12 -7.14
CA GLY A 91 -9.61 7.58 -6.68
C GLY A 91 -8.62 7.86 -7.81
N GLY A 92 -8.58 6.99 -8.82
CA GLY A 92 -7.74 7.18 -10.01
C GLY A 92 -8.19 8.39 -10.82
N LEU A 93 -9.51 8.49 -11.10
CA LEU A 93 -10.07 9.61 -11.85
C LEU A 93 -9.85 10.95 -11.13
N VAL A 94 -10.04 10.99 -9.81
CA VAL A 94 -9.80 12.20 -9.02
C VAL A 94 -8.32 12.60 -9.06
N LEU A 95 -7.40 11.65 -8.95
CA LEU A 95 -5.98 11.94 -9.07
C LEU A 95 -5.62 12.51 -10.46
N ASP A 96 -6.18 11.92 -11.52
CA ASP A 96 -5.98 12.40 -12.89
C ASP A 96 -6.53 13.82 -13.09
N HIS A 97 -7.71 14.10 -12.52
CA HIS A 97 -8.27 15.46 -12.50
C HIS A 97 -7.44 16.45 -11.69
N MET A 98 -6.77 16.00 -10.63
CA MET A 98 -5.91 16.84 -9.79
C MET A 98 -4.54 17.14 -10.42
N THR A 99 -4.27 16.69 -11.65
CA THR A 99 -2.92 16.59 -12.26
C THR A 99 -2.08 15.59 -11.45
N SER A 100 -1.88 14.39 -12.00
CA SER A 100 -1.28 13.22 -11.34
C SER A 100 0.17 13.49 -10.94
N THR A 101 0.37 14.18 -9.83
CA THR A 101 1.67 14.47 -9.22
C THR A 101 1.81 13.76 -7.88
N ILE A 102 3.04 13.61 -7.40
CA ILE A 102 3.28 12.95 -6.11
C ILE A 102 2.65 13.77 -4.98
N SER A 103 2.80 15.11 -5.04
CA SER A 103 2.19 16.01 -4.05
C SER A 103 0.67 15.85 -3.98
N ASN A 104 -0.01 15.81 -5.13
CA ASN A 104 -1.46 15.66 -5.17
C ASN A 104 -1.93 14.26 -4.80
N ALA A 105 -1.14 13.22 -5.11
CA ALA A 105 -1.39 11.88 -4.62
C ALA A 105 -1.35 11.82 -3.09
N PHE A 106 -0.34 12.40 -2.42
CA PHE A 106 -0.31 12.44 -0.94
C PHE A 106 -1.45 13.26 -0.34
N LYS A 107 -1.83 14.39 -0.95
CA LYS A 107 -3.01 15.16 -0.50
C LYS A 107 -4.28 14.32 -0.57
N LEU A 108 -4.48 13.62 -1.69
CA LEU A 108 -5.63 12.75 -1.88
C LEU A 108 -5.60 11.56 -0.90
N LEU A 109 -4.46 10.90 -0.74
CA LEU A 109 -4.25 9.80 0.21
C LEU A 109 -4.60 10.24 1.64
N SER A 110 -4.03 11.34 2.11
CA SER A 110 -4.26 11.84 3.47
C SER A 110 -5.73 12.27 3.66
N PHE A 111 -6.27 13.08 2.75
CA PHE A 111 -7.62 13.61 2.87
C PHE A 111 -8.69 12.51 2.76
N ALA A 112 -8.63 11.66 1.74
CA ALA A 112 -9.61 10.60 1.54
C ALA A 112 -9.59 9.60 2.69
N THR A 113 -8.39 9.22 3.17
CA THR A 113 -8.27 8.31 4.33
C THR A 113 -8.79 8.95 5.61
N PHE A 114 -8.49 10.23 5.86
CA PHE A 114 -8.95 10.91 7.08
C PHE A 114 -10.47 11.02 7.11
N ILE A 115 -11.09 11.50 6.03
CA ILE A 115 -12.55 11.63 5.95
C ILE A 115 -13.20 10.24 5.94
N GLY A 116 -12.64 9.28 5.20
CA GLY A 116 -13.09 7.89 5.20
C GLY A 116 -13.06 7.27 6.60
N ALA A 117 -11.99 7.51 7.36
CA ALA A 117 -11.85 7.07 8.75
C ALA A 117 -12.94 7.68 9.65
N ILE A 118 -13.27 8.97 9.50
CA ILE A 118 -14.37 9.60 10.24
C ILE A 118 -15.68 8.88 9.97
N PHE A 119 -15.99 8.61 8.70
CA PHE A 119 -17.24 7.92 8.32
C PHE A 119 -17.28 6.47 8.83
N CYS A 120 -16.21 5.69 8.65
CA CYS A 120 -16.15 4.31 9.16
C CYS A 120 -16.23 4.28 10.70
N PHE A 121 -15.53 5.19 11.39
CA PHE A 121 -15.54 5.26 12.84
C PHE A 121 -16.93 5.64 13.35
N ALA A 122 -17.52 6.69 12.79
CA ALA A 122 -18.87 7.13 13.11
C ALA A 122 -19.89 6.02 12.87
N ALA A 123 -19.76 5.23 11.80
CA ALA A 123 -20.64 4.11 11.50
C ALA A 123 -20.75 3.13 12.68
N PHE A 124 -19.63 2.77 13.31
CA PHE A 124 -19.60 1.87 14.47
C PHE A 124 -20.14 2.50 15.77
N CYS A 125 -20.27 3.82 15.84
CA CYS A 125 -20.91 4.51 16.97
C CYS A 125 -22.44 4.37 16.96
N PHE A 126 -23.06 4.10 15.80
CA PHE A 126 -24.51 3.96 15.70
C PHE A 126 -24.97 2.52 15.93
N LYS A 127 -26.15 2.35 16.55
CA LYS A 127 -26.76 1.04 16.75
C LYS A 127 -27.65 0.60 15.57
N SER A 128 -28.11 1.56 14.76
CA SER A 128 -28.98 1.30 13.62
C SER A 128 -28.18 0.71 12.46
N LEU A 129 -28.62 -0.45 11.97
CA LEU A 129 -28.02 -1.12 10.83
C LEU A 129 -28.01 -0.24 9.56
N TYR A 130 -29.11 0.46 9.29
CA TYR A 130 -29.22 1.30 8.09
C TYR A 130 -28.25 2.49 8.11
N VAL A 131 -28.10 3.13 9.28
CA VAL A 131 -27.16 4.23 9.48
C VAL A 131 -25.72 3.72 9.37
N PHE A 132 -25.43 2.56 9.97
CA PHE A 132 -24.14 1.89 9.83
C PHE A 132 -23.81 1.63 8.36
N LEU A 133 -24.70 0.98 7.62
CA LEU A 133 -24.48 0.67 6.20
C LEU A 133 -24.23 1.95 5.38
N ALA A 134 -25.04 2.99 5.55
CA ALA A 134 -24.88 4.23 4.82
C ALA A 134 -23.53 4.92 5.10
N LEU A 135 -23.18 5.11 6.38
CA LEU A 135 -21.93 5.77 6.76
C LEU A 135 -20.71 4.91 6.42
N PHE A 136 -20.78 3.61 6.68
CA PHE A 136 -19.70 2.70 6.38
C PHE A 136 -19.46 2.60 4.88
N SER A 137 -20.49 2.55 4.04
CA SER A 137 -20.33 2.58 2.58
C SER A 137 -19.67 3.87 2.08
N ILE A 138 -20.02 5.04 2.64
CA ILE A 138 -19.34 6.30 2.30
C ILE A 138 -17.87 6.27 2.73
N GLY A 139 -17.61 5.76 3.94
CA GLY A 139 -16.26 5.62 4.47
C GLY A 139 -15.40 4.69 3.63
N GLU A 140 -15.89 3.49 3.31
CA GLU A 140 -15.20 2.51 2.48
C GLU A 140 -14.95 3.04 1.06
N LEU A 141 -15.89 3.77 0.46
CA LEU A 141 -15.67 4.39 -0.85
C LEU A 141 -14.44 5.31 -0.84
N LEU A 142 -14.32 6.15 0.20
CA LEU A 142 -13.19 7.08 0.35
C LEU A 142 -11.88 6.36 0.72
N VAL A 143 -11.97 5.36 1.58
CA VAL A 143 -10.83 4.52 1.98
C VAL A 143 -10.25 3.80 0.75
N PHE A 144 -11.10 3.21 -0.10
CA PHE A 144 -10.67 2.54 -1.32
C PHE A 144 -10.28 3.50 -2.46
N ALA A 145 -10.65 4.78 -2.39
CA ALA A 145 -10.13 5.80 -3.31
C ALA A 145 -8.62 6.02 -3.20
N THR A 146 -7.97 5.47 -2.17
CA THR A 146 -6.51 5.53 -1.99
C THR A 146 -5.74 4.53 -2.85
N GLN A 147 -6.41 3.50 -3.39
CA GLN A 147 -5.77 2.37 -4.07
C GLN A 147 -5.01 2.76 -5.34
N ALA A 148 -5.56 3.66 -6.16
CA ALA A 148 -4.84 4.15 -7.33
C ALA A 148 -3.70 5.14 -6.95
N PRO A 149 -3.93 6.15 -6.09
CA PRO A 149 -2.89 7.07 -5.63
C PRO A 149 -1.68 6.40 -4.95
N VAL A 150 -1.90 5.40 -4.09
CA VAL A 150 -0.78 4.73 -3.39
C VAL A 150 0.14 4.00 -4.36
N ASN A 151 -0.45 3.35 -5.37
CA ASN A 151 0.30 2.66 -6.42
C ASN A 151 0.98 3.65 -7.38
N PHE A 152 0.31 4.78 -7.68
CA PHE A 152 0.90 5.87 -8.43
C PHE A 152 2.21 6.34 -7.76
N VAL A 153 2.20 6.59 -6.45
CA VAL A 153 3.39 7.01 -5.71
C VAL A 153 4.48 5.94 -5.74
N CYS A 154 4.15 4.65 -5.55
CA CYS A 154 5.14 3.57 -5.67
C CYS A 154 5.85 3.54 -7.03
N LEU A 155 5.13 3.81 -8.12
CA LEU A 155 5.67 3.80 -9.48
C LEU A 155 6.44 5.08 -9.84
N HIS A 156 6.02 6.23 -9.30
CA HIS A 156 6.55 7.54 -9.69
C HIS A 156 7.59 8.10 -8.73
N SER A 157 7.76 7.51 -7.54
CA SER A 157 8.83 7.88 -6.60
C SER A 157 10.19 7.24 -6.92
N VAL A 158 10.26 6.37 -7.94
CA VAL A 158 11.45 5.56 -8.25
C VAL A 158 11.80 5.63 -9.73
N LYS A 159 13.05 5.30 -10.06
CA LYS A 159 13.51 5.19 -11.45
C LYS A 159 12.71 4.13 -12.21
N PRO A 160 12.46 4.30 -13.53
CA PRO A 160 11.67 3.35 -14.31
C PRO A 160 12.11 1.88 -14.21
N SER A 161 13.41 1.62 -14.13
CA SER A 161 13.98 0.27 -13.97
C SER A 161 13.63 -0.39 -12.63
N LEU A 162 13.32 0.40 -11.59
CA LEU A 162 13.02 -0.07 -10.25
C LEU A 162 11.51 -0.23 -9.98
N ARG A 163 10.64 0.22 -10.90
CA ARG A 163 9.18 0.18 -10.72
C ARG A 163 8.62 -1.21 -10.37
N PRO A 164 9.01 -2.31 -11.06
CA PRO A 164 8.53 -3.65 -10.69
C PRO A 164 8.98 -4.06 -9.29
N LEU A 165 10.22 -3.73 -8.91
CA LEU A 165 10.76 -4.04 -7.59
C LEU A 165 10.06 -3.22 -6.50
N SER A 166 9.84 -1.93 -6.73
CA SER A 166 9.09 -1.03 -5.85
C SER A 166 7.70 -1.58 -5.53
N MET A 167 6.96 -2.01 -6.55
CA MET A 167 5.65 -2.64 -6.37
C MET A 167 5.76 -3.95 -5.59
N ALA A 168 6.68 -4.84 -5.97
CA ALA A 168 6.87 -6.13 -5.28
C ALA A 168 7.21 -5.96 -3.80
N ILE A 169 8.15 -5.07 -3.47
CA ILE A 169 8.53 -4.78 -2.08
C ILE A 169 7.38 -4.14 -1.31
N SER A 170 6.59 -3.25 -1.94
CA SER A 170 5.41 -2.66 -1.28
C SER A 170 4.37 -3.74 -0.94
N THR A 171 4.08 -4.65 -1.87
CA THR A 171 3.16 -5.77 -1.67
C THR A 171 3.65 -6.71 -0.57
N VAL A 172 4.92 -7.10 -0.61
CA VAL A 172 5.50 -7.96 0.45
C VAL A 172 5.43 -7.26 1.80
N SER A 173 5.69 -5.94 1.85
CA SER A 173 5.66 -5.17 3.09
C SER A 173 4.26 -5.11 3.70
N ILE A 174 3.22 -4.84 2.91
CA ILE A 174 1.84 -4.84 3.43
C ILE A 174 1.39 -6.22 3.88
N HIS A 175 1.90 -7.31 3.27
CA HIS A 175 1.59 -8.66 3.70
C HIS A 175 2.27 -9.02 5.02
N ILE A 176 3.56 -8.72 5.15
CA ILE A 176 4.33 -9.07 6.34
C ILE A 176 3.90 -8.23 7.55
N PHE A 177 3.60 -6.94 7.35
CA PHE A 177 3.39 -5.98 8.44
C PHE A 177 1.96 -5.48 8.58
N GLY A 178 1.12 -5.65 7.56
CA GLY A 178 -0.24 -5.11 7.52
C GLY A 178 -1.30 -6.20 7.66
N ASP A 179 -1.82 -6.69 6.54
CA ASP A 179 -3.05 -7.48 6.50
C ASP A 179 -2.93 -8.88 7.15
N VAL A 180 -1.86 -9.65 6.90
CA VAL A 180 -1.67 -10.98 7.49
C VAL A 180 -1.55 -10.94 9.02
N PRO A 181 -0.68 -10.12 9.64
CA PRO A 181 -0.60 -10.06 11.10
C PRO A 181 -1.81 -9.36 11.74
N SER A 182 -2.56 -8.53 11.01
CA SER A 182 -3.71 -7.81 11.58
C SER A 182 -4.79 -8.72 12.13
N SER A 183 -5.14 -9.79 11.42
CA SER A 183 -6.22 -10.71 11.80
C SER A 183 -5.97 -11.39 13.16
N PRO A 184 -4.83 -12.05 13.42
CA PRO A 184 -4.55 -12.62 14.73
C PRO A 184 -4.40 -11.55 15.82
N LEU A 185 -3.81 -10.38 15.52
CA LEU A 185 -3.66 -9.30 16.51
C LEU A 185 -5.02 -8.74 16.95
N VAL A 186 -5.94 -8.52 16.01
CA VAL A 186 -7.31 -8.08 16.31
C VAL A 186 -8.12 -9.18 17.01
N GLY A 187 -7.86 -10.45 16.70
CA GLY A 187 -8.42 -11.59 17.45
C GLY A 187 -8.00 -11.54 18.92
N LEU A 188 -6.70 -11.38 19.18
CA LEU A 188 -6.19 -11.21 20.55
C LEU A 188 -6.80 -9.99 21.23
N LEU A 189 -6.87 -8.84 20.54
CA LEU A 189 -7.52 -7.64 21.09
C LEU A 189 -8.98 -7.94 21.47
N GLN A 190 -9.71 -8.63 20.59
CA GLN A 190 -11.10 -8.99 20.83
C GLN A 190 -11.26 -9.93 22.03
N ASP A 191 -10.37 -10.89 22.22
CA ASP A 191 -10.42 -11.83 23.37
C ASP A 191 -10.24 -11.09 24.71
N HIS A 192 -9.52 -9.97 24.72
CA HIS A 192 -9.37 -9.13 25.91
C HIS A 192 -10.55 -8.18 26.11
N VAL A 193 -10.97 -7.51 25.03
CA VAL A 193 -12.02 -6.47 25.07
C VAL A 193 -13.43 -7.08 25.19
N ASN A 194 -13.65 -8.27 24.63
CA ASN A 194 -14.91 -9.00 24.59
C ASN A 194 -16.11 -8.18 24.04
N ASN A 195 -15.83 -7.20 23.18
CA ASN A 195 -16.84 -6.32 22.62
C ASN A 195 -16.46 -5.90 21.19
N TRP A 196 -17.17 -6.47 20.22
CA TRP A 196 -16.91 -6.23 18.80
C TRP A 196 -17.05 -4.77 18.38
N ARG A 197 -17.92 -3.98 19.01
CA ARG A 197 -18.03 -2.54 18.71
C ARG A 197 -16.76 -1.81 19.14
N ALA A 198 -16.28 -2.06 20.35
CA ALA A 198 -15.07 -1.42 20.88
C ALA A 198 -13.83 -1.85 20.09
N THR A 199 -13.69 -3.14 19.79
CA THR A 199 -12.61 -3.67 18.96
C THR A 199 -12.62 -3.07 17.56
N ALA A 200 -13.79 -2.97 16.92
CA ALA A 200 -13.91 -2.32 15.62
C ALA A 200 -13.49 -0.86 15.67
N LEU A 201 -13.94 -0.08 16.66
CA LEU A 201 -13.55 1.33 16.83
C LEU A 201 -12.04 1.50 17.04
N ILE A 202 -11.41 0.65 17.86
CA ILE A 202 -9.96 0.67 18.08
C ILE A 202 -9.24 0.36 16.76
N LEU A 203 -9.67 -0.67 16.03
CA LEU A 203 -9.10 -1.01 14.73
C LEU A 203 -9.27 0.13 13.71
N THR A 204 -10.48 0.68 13.56
CA THR A 204 -10.76 1.79 12.64
C THR A 204 -9.90 3.01 12.95
N SER A 205 -9.56 3.25 14.22
CA SER A 205 -8.73 4.40 14.60
C SER A 205 -7.32 4.39 13.97
N VAL A 206 -6.82 3.21 13.57
CA VAL A 206 -5.53 3.06 12.87
C VAL A 206 -5.57 3.74 11.49
N LEU A 207 -6.74 3.92 10.87
CA LEU A 207 -6.84 4.71 9.63
C LEU A 207 -6.47 6.18 9.84
N PHE A 208 -6.70 6.76 11.02
CA PHE A 208 -6.23 8.11 11.33
C PHE A 208 -4.70 8.16 11.38
N LEU A 209 -4.05 7.10 11.86
CA LEU A 209 -2.59 6.98 11.81
C LEU A 209 -2.10 6.90 10.36
N ALA A 210 -2.75 6.11 9.50
CA ALA A 210 -2.41 6.06 8.07
C ALA A 210 -2.54 7.44 7.40
N ALA A 211 -3.65 8.14 7.65
CA ALA A 211 -3.88 9.49 7.15
C ALA A 211 -2.83 10.50 7.66
N ALA A 212 -2.44 10.37 8.93
CA ALA A 212 -1.39 11.19 9.53
C ALA A 212 -0.03 10.92 8.86
N ILE A 213 0.35 9.65 8.68
CA ILE A 213 1.59 9.26 7.99
C ILE A 213 1.66 9.90 6.59
N TRP A 214 0.57 9.82 5.81
CA TRP A 214 0.50 10.44 4.49
C TRP A 214 0.46 11.97 4.51
N SER A 215 0.05 12.59 5.63
CA SER A 215 0.09 14.06 5.79
C SER A 215 1.49 14.62 6.07
N PHE A 216 2.43 13.79 6.58
CA PHE A 216 3.78 14.23 6.96
C PHE A 216 4.66 14.61 5.75
N LEU A 217 4.21 14.35 4.53
CA LEU A 217 5.00 14.60 3.32
C LEU A 217 4.40 15.73 2.48
N ASN A 218 4.92 16.95 2.71
CA ASN A 218 4.86 18.04 1.74
C ASN A 218 5.97 17.81 0.70
N SER A 219 5.80 16.88 -0.25
CA SER A 219 6.80 16.71 -1.32
C SER A 219 6.69 17.84 -2.34
N VAL A 220 7.80 18.53 -2.56
CA VAL A 220 8.08 19.25 -3.79
C VAL A 220 8.31 18.21 -4.90
N ASP A 221 7.57 18.31 -6.00
CA ASP A 221 7.68 17.41 -7.14
C ASP A 221 9.10 17.51 -7.74
N ARG A 222 9.88 16.42 -7.72
CA ARG A 222 11.16 16.28 -8.44
C ARG A 222 11.04 15.54 -9.77
N TYR A 223 9.84 15.55 -10.35
CA TYR A 223 9.51 14.86 -11.60
C TYR A 223 10.45 15.20 -12.77
N ASN A 224 11.13 16.36 -12.74
CA ASN A 224 11.93 16.88 -13.86
C ASN A 224 13.45 16.81 -13.71
N GLU A 225 14.03 16.24 -12.64
CA GLU A 225 15.50 16.30 -12.47
C GLU A 225 16.30 15.27 -13.31
N ASP A 226 15.67 14.24 -13.87
CA ASP A 226 16.37 13.14 -14.56
C ASP A 226 16.34 13.21 -16.10
N SER A 227 15.75 14.25 -16.73
CA SER A 227 15.69 14.38 -18.20
C SER A 227 16.80 15.23 -18.83
N GLU A 228 17.64 15.92 -18.04
CA GLU A 228 18.75 16.72 -18.55
C GLU A 228 20.09 15.99 -18.40
N ASN A 229 20.35 15.00 -19.25
CA ASN A 229 21.72 14.74 -19.68
C ASN A 229 21.96 15.55 -20.96
N PRO A 230 22.85 16.55 -20.98
CA PRO A 230 23.22 17.22 -22.23
C PRO A 230 23.91 16.19 -23.11
N VAL A 231 23.24 15.78 -24.19
CA VAL A 231 23.87 15.06 -25.29
C VAL A 231 24.89 16.01 -25.88
N THR A 232 26.17 15.80 -25.54
CA THR A 232 27.32 16.44 -26.20
C THR A 232 27.13 16.31 -27.72
N PRO A 233 27.11 17.41 -28.49
CA PRO A 233 27.09 17.30 -29.94
C PRO A 233 28.39 16.63 -30.38
N LEU A 234 28.27 15.44 -30.97
CA LEU A 234 29.34 14.87 -31.77
C LEU A 234 29.63 15.88 -32.88
N LEU A 235 30.78 16.53 -32.80
CA LEU A 235 31.30 17.34 -33.89
C LEU A 235 31.34 16.45 -35.13
N GLU A 236 30.55 16.83 -36.13
CA GLU A 236 30.71 16.37 -37.51
C GLU A 236 32.14 16.73 -37.94
N GLU A 237 33.02 15.73 -37.98
CA GLU A 237 34.22 15.79 -38.82
C GLU A 237 33.75 15.68 -40.27
N LYS A 238 33.55 16.84 -40.91
CA LYS A 238 33.39 16.96 -42.36
C LYS A 238 34.72 17.36 -42.99
N ALA A 239 35.19 16.46 -43.85
CA ALA A 239 36.00 16.65 -45.07
C ALA A 239 37.44 17.18 -44.92
#